data_AF-A0A0D8ZL66-F1
#
_entry.id   AF-A0A0D8ZL66-F1
#
_cell.length_a   1.000
_cell.length_b   1.000
_cell.length_c   1.000
_cell.angle_alpha   90.00
_cell.angle_beta   90.00
_cell.angle_gamma   90.00
#
_symmetry.space_group_name_H-M   'P 1'
#
loop_
_entity.id
_entity.type
_entity.pdbx_description
1 polymer ?
#
loop_
_entity_poly.entity_id
_entity_poly.type
_entity_poly.pdbx_seq_one_letter_code
_entity_poly.pdbx_strand_id
1 'polypeptide(L)'
;MWSFVASKKNKQWIWLALDVNTREIVGVYVGRRSHEGAKGWWDSLPAVYRQCAICYTDFWSAYEQIFPSSRHRAVGKESGLTNLIERFNCTLSQRVSRLVKDTLSFSKKLDNHIGAIWYFVHHYNLSLLI
;
A
#
# COMPACT_ATOMS: atom_id res chain seq x y z
N MET A 1 5.21 -0.61 1.56
CA MET A 1 6.52 0.11 1.55
C MET A 1 6.55 1.16 2.68
N TRP A 2 7.65 1.89 2.90
CA TRP A 2 7.68 2.97 3.91
C TRP A 2 8.44 4.21 3.43
N SER A 3 8.11 5.35 4.04
CA SER A 3 8.70 6.68 3.86
C SER A 3 8.70 7.41 5.23
N PHE A 4 8.96 8.72 5.26
CA PHE A 4 8.91 9.50 6.49
C PHE A 4 8.44 10.94 6.23
N VAL A 5 8.04 11.62 7.30
CA VAL A 5 7.56 13.01 7.28
C VAL A 5 8.34 13.84 8.29
N ALA A 6 8.93 14.95 7.84
CA ALA A 6 9.81 15.86 8.57
C ALA A 6 11.14 15.26 9.04
N SER A 7 11.14 14.03 9.59
CA SER A 7 12.36 13.31 9.99
C SER A 7 12.15 11.80 9.91
N LYS A 8 13.24 11.03 9.77
CA LYS A 8 13.20 9.56 9.75
C LYS A 8 12.59 8.91 11.00
N LYS A 9 12.57 9.63 12.13
CA LYS A 9 11.90 9.16 13.37
C LYS A 9 10.38 9.05 13.18
N ASN A 10 9.82 9.91 12.33
CA ASN A 10 8.41 9.89 11.98
C ASN A 10 8.18 9.03 10.73
N LYS A 11 8.34 7.72 10.91
CA LYS A 11 8.19 6.71 9.87
C LYS A 11 6.73 6.51 9.50
N GLN A 12 6.44 6.55 8.20
CA GLN A 12 5.13 6.33 7.63
C GLN A 12 5.15 5.07 6.77
N TRP A 13 4.35 4.08 7.12
CA TRP A 13 4.12 2.89 6.32
C TRP A 13 2.98 3.15 5.35
N ILE A 14 3.23 2.84 4.08
CA ILE A 14 2.27 2.98 3.00
C ILE A 14 1.80 1.56 2.68
N TRP A 15 0.56 1.31 3.09
CA TRP A 15 -0.19 0.08 2.87
C TRP A 15 -0.99 0.23 1.60
N LEU A 16 -0.89 -0.76 0.72
CA LEU A 16 -1.50 -0.71 -0.60
C LEU A 16 -2.15 -2.05 -0.90
N ALA A 17 -3.33 -2.01 -1.50
CA ALA A 17 -4.00 -3.18 -2.07
C ALA A 17 -4.23 -2.94 -3.56
N LEU A 18 -3.89 -3.94 -4.36
CA LEU A 18 -4.05 -3.93 -5.81
C LEU A 18 -4.98 -5.07 -6.22
N ASP A 19 -5.94 -4.78 -7.09
CA ASP A 19 -6.75 -5.79 -7.74
C ASP A 19 -5.95 -6.43 -8.89
N VAL A 20 -5.76 -7.74 -8.85
CA VAL A 20 -4.92 -8.46 -9.82
C VAL A 20 -5.52 -8.45 -11.22
N ASN A 21 -6.85 -8.37 -11.34
CA ASN A 21 -7.55 -8.39 -12.61
C ASN A 21 -7.55 -7.00 -13.23
N THR A 22 -8.02 -5.99 -12.48
CA THR A 22 -8.15 -4.62 -13.01
C THR A 22 -6.85 -3.83 -12.96
N ARG A 23 -5.89 -4.26 -12.15
CA ARG A 23 -4.62 -3.56 -11.83
C ARG A 23 -4.81 -2.27 -11.05
N GLU A 24 -6.04 -1.95 -10.65
CA GLU A 24 -6.33 -0.76 -9.87
C GLU A 24 -5.80 -0.90 -8.45
N ILE A 25 -5.39 0.23 -7.89
CA ILE A 25 -5.18 0.35 -6.46
C ILE A 25 -6.54 0.56 -5.80
N VAL A 26 -6.97 -0.42 -5.02
CA VAL A 26 -8.30 -0.46 -4.37
C VAL A 26 -8.24 -0.10 -2.89
N GLY A 27 -7.04 0.02 -2.32
CA GLY A 27 -6.83 0.41 -0.93
C GLY A 27 -5.52 1.13 -0.73
N VAL A 28 -5.57 2.21 0.03
CA VAL A 28 -4.39 2.99 0.45
C VAL A 28 -4.57 3.37 1.91
N TYR A 29 -3.58 3.06 2.73
CA TYR A 29 -3.53 3.54 4.11
C TYR A 29 -2.11 3.97 4.45
N VAL A 30 -1.97 5.11 5.14
CA VAL A 30 -0.69 5.66 5.57
C VAL A 30 -0.69 5.71 7.09
N GLY A 31 0.19 4.94 7.72
CA GLY A 31 0.21 4.83 9.17
C GLY A 31 1.37 4.02 9.72
N ARG A 32 1.22 3.46 10.91
CA ARG A 32 2.27 2.65 11.55
C ARG A 32 2.28 1.21 11.00
N ARG A 33 3.42 0.53 11.16
CA ARG A 33 3.52 -0.93 11.03
C ARG A 33 3.29 -1.58 12.37
N SER A 34 2.02 -1.56 12.73
CA SER A 34 1.47 -2.22 13.90
C SER A 34 0.18 -2.93 13.51
N HIS A 35 -0.35 -3.71 14.43
CA HIS A 35 -1.63 -4.40 14.24
C HIS A 35 -2.77 -3.39 13.97
N GLU A 36 -2.80 -2.26 14.68
CA GLU A 36 -3.80 -1.20 14.47
C GLU A 36 -3.66 -0.58 13.08
N GLY A 37 -2.43 -0.39 12.61
CA GLY A 37 -2.17 0.13 11.27
C GLY A 37 -2.66 -0.82 10.18
N ALA A 38 -2.44 -2.12 10.38
CA ALA A 38 -2.87 -3.12 9.43
C ALA A 38 -4.41 -3.32 9.46
N LYS A 39 -5.06 -3.15 10.62
CA LYS A 39 -6.53 -3.04 10.71
C LYS A 39 -7.07 -1.81 9.98
N GLY A 40 -6.45 -0.64 10.18
CA GLY A 40 -6.82 0.58 9.46
C GLY A 40 -6.67 0.44 7.94
N TRP A 41 -5.66 -0.31 7.49
CA TRP A 41 -5.52 -0.67 6.09
C TRP A 41 -6.64 -1.59 5.60
N TRP A 42 -6.99 -2.64 6.34
CA TRP A 42 -8.13 -3.50 5.98
C TRP A 42 -9.42 -2.70 5.88
N ASP A 43 -9.68 -1.81 6.84
CA ASP A 43 -10.86 -0.95 6.86
C ASP A 43 -10.88 0.07 5.72
N SER A 44 -9.72 0.41 5.13
CA SER A 44 -9.63 1.24 3.94
C SER A 44 -10.17 0.57 2.67
N LEU A 45 -10.32 -0.76 2.67
CA LEU A 45 -10.81 -1.51 1.52
C LEU A 45 -12.34 -1.36 1.36
N PRO A 46 -12.84 -1.23 0.11
CA PRO A 46 -14.26 -1.28 -0.15
C PRO A 46 -14.88 -2.56 0.40
N ALA A 47 -16.13 -2.46 0.88
CA ALA A 47 -16.81 -3.55 1.57
C ALA A 47 -16.87 -4.85 0.74
N VAL A 48 -17.01 -4.73 -0.59
CA VAL A 48 -17.02 -5.89 -1.50
C VAL A 48 -15.73 -6.71 -1.40
N TYR A 49 -14.56 -6.06 -1.42
CA TYR A 49 -13.26 -6.74 -1.27
C TYR A 49 -13.13 -7.37 0.11
N ARG A 50 -13.60 -6.68 1.16
CA ARG A 50 -13.59 -7.23 2.52
C ARG A 50 -14.47 -8.47 2.66
N GLN A 51 -15.53 -8.61 1.86
CA GLN A 51 -16.45 -9.75 1.92
C GLN A 51 -15.95 -10.96 1.11
N CYS A 52 -15.46 -10.75 -0.12
CA CYS A 52 -15.22 -11.87 -1.05
C CYS A 52 -13.79 -12.02 -1.57
N ALA A 53 -12.88 -11.05 -1.38
CA ALA A 53 -11.55 -11.13 -2.00
C ALA A 53 -10.69 -12.24 -1.40
N ILE A 54 -9.93 -12.92 -2.25
CA ILE A 54 -8.78 -13.75 -1.86
C ILE A 54 -7.55 -12.84 -1.82
N CYS A 55 -6.83 -12.87 -0.70
CA CYS A 55 -5.75 -11.93 -0.44
C CYS A 55 -4.40 -12.63 -0.47
N TYR A 56 -3.55 -12.21 -1.40
CA TYR A 56 -2.16 -12.66 -1.51
C TYR A 56 -1.25 -11.65 -0.82
N THR A 57 -0.46 -12.10 0.14
CA THR A 57 0.48 -11.24 0.89
C THR A 57 1.81 -11.95 1.11
N ASP A 58 2.80 -11.19 1.58
CA ASP A 58 4.00 -11.79 2.18
C ASP A 58 3.66 -12.46 3.53
N PHE A 59 4.67 -13.08 4.13
CA PHE A 59 4.58 -13.83 5.39
C PHE A 59 4.59 -12.95 6.65
N TRP A 60 4.21 -11.68 6.57
CA TRP A 60 4.16 -10.83 7.76
C TRP A 60 2.99 -11.23 8.67
N SER A 61 3.30 -11.62 9.91
CA SER A 61 2.38 -12.25 10.87
C SER A 61 1.13 -11.45 11.23
N ALA A 62 1.12 -10.13 11.06
CA ALA A 62 -0.06 -9.33 11.32
C ALA A 62 -1.20 -9.62 10.31
N TYR A 63 -0.88 -10.09 9.11
CA TYR A 63 -1.89 -10.42 8.10
C TYR A 63 -2.78 -11.60 8.52
N GLU A 64 -2.23 -12.58 9.24
CA GLU A 64 -2.99 -13.74 9.73
C GLU A 64 -4.12 -13.35 10.69
N GLN A 65 -4.00 -12.21 11.38
CA GLN A 65 -5.00 -11.72 12.33
C GLN A 65 -6.09 -10.88 11.66
N ILE A 66 -5.86 -10.42 10.43
CA ILE A 66 -6.71 -9.44 9.74
C ILE A 66 -7.53 -10.10 8.66
N PHE A 67 -6.91 -10.99 7.89
CA PHE A 67 -7.60 -11.70 6.83
C PHE A 67 -8.24 -12.97 7.38
N PRO A 68 -9.47 -13.30 6.94
CA PRO A 68 -10.03 -14.60 7.24
C PRO A 68 -9.13 -15.72 6.70
N SER A 69 -8.83 -16.70 7.54
CA SER A 69 -7.91 -17.81 7.23
C SER A 69 -8.27 -18.56 5.95
N SER A 70 -9.56 -18.67 5.63
CA SER A 70 -10.02 -19.30 4.39
C SER A 70 -9.62 -18.54 3.12
N ARG A 71 -9.39 -17.22 3.21
CA ARG A 71 -9.12 -16.31 2.09
C ARG A 71 -7.71 -15.74 2.06
N HIS A 72 -6.94 -15.89 3.13
CA HIS A 72 -5.55 -15.46 3.18
C HIS A 72 -4.63 -16.50 2.51
N ARG A 73 -3.75 -16.03 1.63
CA ARG A 73 -2.70 -16.83 0.99
C ARG A 73 -1.37 -16.10 1.18
N ALA A 74 -0.63 -16.47 2.21
CA ALA A 74 0.76 -16.04 2.36
C ALA A 74 1.62 -16.77 1.32
N VAL A 75 2.35 -16.02 0.50
CA VAL A 75 3.10 -16.56 -0.65
C VAL A 75 4.51 -16.01 -0.69
N GLY A 76 5.45 -16.84 -1.16
CA GLY A 76 6.82 -16.44 -1.40
C GLY A 76 7.01 -15.76 -2.75
N LYS A 77 8.20 -15.19 -2.94
CA LYS A 77 8.57 -14.44 -4.16
C LYS A 77 8.50 -15.31 -5.41
N GLU A 78 8.82 -16.59 -5.28
CA GLU A 78 8.78 -17.59 -6.32
C GLU A 78 7.39 -17.80 -6.92
N SER A 79 6.32 -17.45 -6.20
CA SER A 79 4.95 -17.55 -6.71
C SER A 79 4.63 -16.52 -7.79
N GLY A 80 5.34 -15.38 -7.79
CA GLY A 80 5.07 -14.23 -8.66
C GLY A 80 3.74 -13.50 -8.39
N LEU A 81 2.94 -13.94 -7.42
CA LEU A 81 1.60 -13.39 -7.14
C LEU A 81 1.64 -11.99 -6.52
N THR A 82 2.76 -11.61 -5.88
CA THR A 82 2.99 -10.27 -5.32
C THR A 82 3.75 -9.33 -6.27
N ASN A 83 4.17 -9.81 -7.45
CA ASN A 83 5.02 -9.02 -8.36
C ASN A 83 4.37 -7.71 -8.80
N LEU A 84 3.04 -7.68 -8.91
CA LEU A 84 2.31 -6.50 -9.37
C LEU A 84 2.37 -5.36 -8.35
N ILE A 85 2.13 -5.68 -7.08
CA ILE A 85 2.19 -4.68 -6.02
C ILE A 85 3.64 -4.24 -5.75
N GLU A 86 4.60 -5.15 -5.90
CA GLU A 86 6.03 -4.82 -5.82
C GLU A 86 6.46 -3.87 -6.94
N ARG A 87 6.04 -4.14 -8.18
CA ARG A 87 6.27 -3.23 -9.31
C ARG A 87 5.62 -1.88 -9.07
N PHE A 88 4.38 -1.85 -8.58
CA PHE A 88 3.69 -0.62 -8.24
C PHE A 88 4.43 0.18 -7.15
N ASN A 89 4.92 -0.48 -6.09
CA ASN A 89 5.74 0.17 -5.05
C ASN A 89 6.99 0.86 -5.65
N CYS A 90 7.66 0.21 -6.61
CA CYS A 90 8.78 0.79 -7.32
C CYS A 90 8.35 2.02 -8.13
N THR A 91 7.26 1.92 -8.90
CA THR A 91 6.72 3.03 -9.68
C THR A 91 6.31 4.21 -8.80
N LEU A 92 5.59 3.96 -7.71
CA LEU A 92 5.17 4.97 -6.75
C LEU A 92 6.38 5.70 -6.16
N SER A 93 7.42 4.97 -5.76
CA SER A 93 8.66 5.57 -5.24
C SER A 93 9.35 6.45 -6.28
N GLN A 94 9.44 5.99 -7.54
CA GLN A 94 10.11 6.74 -8.61
C GLN A 94 9.34 8.00 -9.02
N ARG A 95 8.00 7.95 -9.01
CA ARG A 95 7.15 9.04 -9.48
C ARG A 95 6.81 10.05 -8.38
N VAL A 96 6.78 9.62 -7.12
CA VAL A 96 6.50 10.47 -5.96
C VAL A 96 7.80 10.73 -5.21
N SER A 97 8.58 11.69 -5.72
CA SER A 97 9.96 12.00 -5.26
C SER A 97 10.10 12.15 -3.74
N ARG A 98 9.09 12.73 -3.10
CA ARG A 98 8.98 12.92 -1.65
C ARG A 98 8.90 11.64 -0.80
N LEU A 99 8.89 10.46 -1.41
CA LEU A 99 8.96 9.16 -0.73
C LEU A 99 10.39 8.60 -0.59
N VAL A 100 11.37 9.16 -1.30
CA VAL A 100 12.63 8.46 -1.59
C VAL A 100 13.81 8.89 -0.71
N LYS A 101 14.10 10.19 -0.58
CA LYS A 101 15.39 10.63 0.00
C LYS A 101 15.31 11.87 0.88
N ASP A 102 15.78 11.72 2.11
CA ASP A 102 15.84 12.73 3.18
C ASP A 102 16.65 13.97 2.83
N THR A 103 17.73 13.82 2.08
CA THR A 103 18.59 14.96 1.74
C THR A 103 18.12 15.74 0.51
N LEU A 104 17.04 15.32 -0.14
CA LEU A 104 16.70 15.82 -1.48
C LEU A 104 15.24 16.23 -1.59
N SER A 105 14.32 15.30 -1.32
CA SER A 105 12.89 15.61 -1.32
C SER A 105 12.17 14.71 -0.33
N PHE A 106 11.58 15.34 0.69
CA PHE A 106 10.74 14.68 1.68
C PHE A 106 9.58 15.58 2.06
N SER A 107 8.53 14.99 2.61
CA SER A 107 7.35 15.75 3.04
C SER A 107 7.59 16.37 4.41
N LYS A 108 7.36 17.67 4.57
CA LYS A 108 7.41 18.34 5.88
C LYS A 108 6.09 18.22 6.67
N LYS A 109 4.98 18.02 5.98
CA LYS A 109 3.62 17.89 6.54
C LYS A 109 3.02 16.55 6.13
N LEU A 110 2.28 15.93 7.06
CA LEU A 110 1.65 14.62 6.84
C LEU A 110 0.55 14.72 5.77
N ASP A 111 -0.28 15.76 5.80
CA ASP A 111 -1.37 15.92 4.83
C ASP A 111 -0.85 16.02 3.39
N ASN A 112 0.23 16.77 3.18
CA ASN A 112 0.87 16.86 1.86
C ASN A 112 1.52 15.53 1.44
N HIS A 113 1.93 14.70 2.40
CA HIS A 113 2.48 13.38 2.13
C HIS A 113 1.39 12.44 1.64
N ILE A 114 0.27 12.38 2.39
CA ILE A 114 -0.90 11.57 2.08
C ILE A 114 -1.54 12.03 0.77
N GLY A 115 -1.74 13.33 0.59
CA GLY A 115 -2.33 13.91 -0.61
C GLY A 115 -1.53 13.61 -1.88
N ALA A 116 -0.20 13.61 -1.81
CA ALA A 116 0.61 13.26 -2.97
C ALA A 116 0.52 11.78 -3.36
N ILE A 117 0.39 10.88 -2.38
CA ILE A 117 0.17 9.45 -2.63
C ILE A 117 -1.20 9.27 -3.29
N TRP A 118 -2.25 9.86 -2.72
CA TRP A 118 -3.61 9.79 -3.27
C TRP A 118 -3.70 10.37 -4.68
N TYR A 119 -3.09 11.53 -4.91
CA TYR A 119 -3.07 12.15 -6.23
C TYR A 119 -2.45 11.23 -7.28
N PHE A 120 -1.31 10.60 -6.96
CA PHE A 120 -0.68 9.64 -7.85
C PHE A 120 -1.54 8.39 -8.07
N VAL A 121 -2.14 7.84 -7.00
CA VAL A 121 -3.01 6.67 -7.09
C VAL A 121 -4.24 6.93 -7.96
N HIS A 122 -4.92 8.06 -7.78
CA HIS A 122 -6.06 8.42 -8.61
C HIS A 122 -5.66 8.62 -10.07
N HIS A 123 -4.56 9.32 -10.33
CA HIS A 123 -4.03 9.44 -11.68
C HIS A 123 -3.69 8.08 -12.30
N TYR A 124 -3.03 7.19 -11.53
CA TYR A 124 -2.70 5.84 -11.99
C TYR A 124 -3.95 5.03 -12.33
N ASN A 125 -4.95 4.98 -11.46
CA ASN A 125 -6.20 4.26 -11.73
C ASN A 125 -6.92 4.84 -12.95
N LEU A 126 -7.00 6.17 -13.09
CA LEU A 126 -7.58 6.82 -14.28
C LEU A 126 -6.85 6.43 -15.57
N SER A 127 -5.53 6.27 -15.52
CA SER A 127 -4.73 5.86 -16.69
C SER A 127 -4.98 4.42 -17.14
N LEU A 128 -5.66 3.58 -16.35
CA LEU A 128 -6.05 2.21 -16.72
C LEU A 128 -7.37 2.17 -17.51
N LEU A 129 -8.12 3.27 -17.55
CA LEU A 129 -9.41 3.38 -18.25
C LEU A 129 -9.26 3.82 -19.72
N ILE A 130 -8.03 4.11 -20.15
CA ILE A 130 -7.67 4.62 -21.49
C ILE A 130 -6.88 3.54 -22.22
#